data_AF-A0A8H7M8V0-F1
#
_entry.id   AF-A0A8H7M8V0-F1
#
_cell.length_a   1.000
_cell.length_b   1.000
_cell.length_c   1.000
_cell.angle_alpha   90.00
_cell.angle_beta   90.00
_cell.angle_gamma   90.00
#
_symmetry.space_group_name_H-M   'P 1'
#
loop_
_entity.id
_entity.type
_entity.pdbx_description
1 polymer ?
#
loop_
_entity_poly.entity_id
_entity_poly.type
_entity_poly.pdbx_seq_one_letter_code
_entity_poly.pdbx_strand_id
1 'polypeptide(L)'
;MSRSGPAYFESYLVFPNTSRFILDVNLGNDSVTIAQNQIEAGIKYLGWDRIFAIQLGNEPDHYCGGWTSANWTSTLTKALNLPAGIFQANGFAEDPTSSAPMTTVSTINQGIDKTGVIKLFDQHTYQYSTCDPARNAKATLEALVNHDNITAYLDLWKPQIAAARGWGRSLSLFHPRVPATNVVRYMGKAMWLSDTITVRCLVKRVAFVYAPGCHTCAPILTTGKQSGFSWYDLWYPVQSERYGAPRASPSYVAYLLIAEAVGKSGSSRLALIRDSSLPSTLAVYAIWDPSSRTDGIARIVILNMSLRRQNVAADEALTVTVDVSKYLRRGSPAAKVKRMTSPGVESKDSDRVTWAGQSYSAGVPVGAEVVERLNAGRSMFVEAKVC
;
A
#
# COMPACT_ATOMS: atom_id res chain seq x y z
N MET A 1 13.41 -9.81 26.40
CA MET A 1 13.98 -8.46 26.19
C MET A 1 14.29 -8.28 24.70
N SER A 2 13.53 -7.49 23.95
CA SER A 2 13.97 -7.03 22.63
C SER A 2 14.99 -5.92 22.84
N ARG A 3 16.27 -6.18 22.51
CA ARG A 3 17.35 -5.19 22.63
C ARG A 3 17.43 -4.37 21.34
N SER A 4 16.50 -3.45 21.14
CA SER A 4 16.65 -2.44 20.08
C SER A 4 17.64 -1.37 20.57
N GLY A 5 18.90 -1.48 20.15
CA GLY A 5 19.94 -0.50 20.45
C GLY A 5 19.95 0.70 19.49
N PRO A 6 20.84 1.70 19.67
CA PRO A 6 20.94 2.88 18.81
C PRO A 6 21.06 2.55 17.32
N ALA A 7 21.86 1.53 16.98
CA ALA A 7 22.06 1.07 15.62
C ALA A 7 20.76 0.67 14.89
N TYR A 8 19.75 0.19 15.63
CA TYR A 8 18.43 -0.10 15.03
C TYR A 8 17.78 1.19 14.51
N PHE A 9 17.76 2.25 15.31
CA PHE A 9 17.18 3.54 14.92
C PHE A 9 18.04 4.26 13.87
N GLU A 10 19.36 4.14 13.95
CA GLU A 10 20.28 4.67 12.94
C GLU A 10 20.04 4.06 11.55
N SER A 11 19.59 2.80 11.48
CA SER A 11 19.26 2.17 10.19
C SER A 11 18.15 2.89 9.43
N TYR A 12 17.27 3.62 10.12
CA TYR A 12 16.20 4.43 9.50
C TYR A 12 16.71 5.75 8.91
N LEU A 13 17.96 6.14 9.20
CA LEU A 13 18.57 7.33 8.63
C LEU A 13 18.88 7.19 7.13
N VAL A 14 18.79 5.98 6.57
CA VAL A 14 18.85 5.74 5.12
C VAL A 14 17.68 6.39 4.37
N PHE A 15 16.54 6.59 5.04
CA PHE A 15 15.39 7.27 4.44
C PHE A 15 15.59 8.79 4.46
N PRO A 16 15.10 9.52 3.43
CA PRO A 16 15.13 10.97 3.42
C PRO A 16 14.58 11.58 4.70
N ASN A 17 15.09 12.76 5.09
CA ASN A 17 14.64 13.46 6.30
C ASN A 17 13.14 13.81 6.28
N THR A 18 12.51 13.83 5.11
CA THR A 18 11.07 14.02 4.94
C THR A 18 10.25 12.77 5.28
N SER A 19 10.88 11.60 5.40
CA SER A 19 10.22 10.36 5.78
C SER A 19 9.93 10.34 7.27
N ARG A 20 8.67 10.04 7.61
CA ARG A 20 8.17 9.89 8.97
C ARG A 20 7.72 8.46 9.21
N PHE A 21 7.82 8.00 10.45
CA PHE A 21 7.61 6.61 10.84
C PHE A 21 6.47 6.47 11.83
N ILE A 22 5.72 5.38 11.71
CA ILE A 22 4.87 4.91 12.80
C ILE A 22 5.75 4.04 13.68
N LEU A 23 5.94 4.46 14.93
CA LEU A 23 6.72 3.71 15.90
C LEU A 23 5.81 2.70 16.58
N ASP A 24 5.88 1.45 16.15
CA ASP A 24 5.21 0.34 16.83
C ASP A 24 6.00 -0.08 18.07
N VAL A 25 5.34 -0.18 19.22
CA VAL A 25 5.95 -0.56 20.49
C VAL A 25 5.26 -1.76 21.11
N ASN A 26 6.03 -2.54 21.85
CA ASN A 26 5.62 -3.84 22.32
C ASN A 26 4.50 -3.74 23.36
N LEU A 27 3.29 -4.11 22.93
CA LEU A 27 2.14 -4.34 23.80
C LEU A 27 2.11 -5.78 24.33
N GLY A 28 2.41 -6.78 23.49
CA GLY A 28 2.17 -8.21 23.78
C GLY A 28 2.89 -8.81 24.99
N ASN A 29 3.93 -8.16 25.52
CA ASN A 29 4.59 -8.58 26.76
C ASN A 29 3.96 -7.99 28.04
N ASP A 30 2.85 -7.24 27.92
CA ASP A 30 2.12 -6.59 29.01
C ASP A 30 3.01 -5.77 29.96
N SER A 31 3.92 -4.98 29.38
CA SER A 31 4.81 -4.10 30.13
C SER A 31 4.84 -2.69 29.56
N VAL A 32 4.12 -1.77 30.22
CA VAL A 32 4.14 -0.34 29.88
C VAL A 32 5.55 0.25 29.96
N THR A 33 6.41 -0.24 30.85
CA THR A 33 7.81 0.20 30.97
C THR A 33 8.63 -0.15 29.72
N ILE A 34 8.41 -1.31 29.11
CA ILE A 34 9.09 -1.67 27.86
C ILE A 34 8.65 -0.71 26.75
N ALA A 35 7.34 -0.48 26.61
CA ALA A 35 6.81 0.46 25.64
C ALA A 35 7.35 1.88 25.86
N GLN A 36 7.39 2.35 27.11
CA GLN A 36 7.95 3.65 27.48
C GLN A 36 9.42 3.79 27.02
N ASN A 37 10.26 2.80 27.33
CA ASN A 37 11.68 2.83 26.95
C ASN A 37 11.86 2.79 25.42
N GLN A 38 11.00 2.08 24.69
CA GLN A 38 11.03 2.05 23.22
C GLN A 38 10.63 3.39 22.62
N ILE A 39 9.61 4.06 23.18
CA ILE A 39 9.21 5.40 22.74
C ILE A 39 10.32 6.41 23.03
N GLU A 40 10.90 6.38 24.23
CA GLU A 40 12.01 7.26 24.60
C GLU A 40 13.21 7.10 23.67
N ALA A 41 13.59 5.86 23.35
CA ALA A 41 14.65 5.58 22.38
C ALA A 41 14.29 6.09 20.98
N GLY A 42 13.05 5.89 20.52
CA GLY A 42 12.58 6.42 19.25
C GLY A 42 12.67 7.95 19.19
N ILE A 43 12.24 8.64 20.24
CA ILE A 43 12.36 10.11 20.35
C ILE A 43 13.83 10.53 20.31
N LYS A 44 14.69 9.87 21.09
CA LYS A 44 16.12 10.20 21.20
C LYS A 44 16.86 10.06 19.88
N TYR A 45 16.62 8.98 19.13
CA TYR A 45 17.43 8.64 17.95
C TYR A 45 16.79 9.04 16.62
N LEU A 46 15.45 9.10 16.52
CA LEU A 46 14.77 9.56 15.29
C LEU A 46 14.40 11.04 15.35
N GLY A 47 14.12 11.58 16.54
CA GLY A 47 13.56 12.91 16.74
C GLY A 47 12.05 12.97 16.47
N TRP A 48 11.37 13.91 17.14
CA TRP A 48 9.91 14.06 17.04
C TRP A 48 9.41 14.33 15.63
N ASP A 49 10.16 15.10 14.84
CA ASP A 49 9.77 15.43 13.47
C ASP A 49 9.65 14.20 12.57
N ARG A 50 10.42 13.15 12.87
CA ARG A 50 10.41 11.88 12.14
C ARG A 50 9.40 10.87 12.68
N ILE A 51 8.73 11.14 13.80
CA ILE A 51 7.66 10.28 14.32
C ILE A 51 6.31 10.79 13.81
N PHE A 52 5.64 9.98 13.01
CA PHE A 52 4.28 10.26 12.51
C PHE A 52 3.22 9.91 13.55
N ALA A 53 3.29 8.71 14.12
CA ALA A 53 2.41 8.23 15.17
C ALA A 53 3.11 7.13 15.99
N ILE A 54 2.53 6.77 17.13
CA ILE A 54 2.95 5.64 17.97
C ILE A 54 1.83 4.59 17.93
N GLN A 55 2.15 3.35 17.59
CA GLN A 55 1.20 2.24 17.67
C GLN A 55 1.53 1.36 18.87
N LEU A 56 0.52 1.01 19.66
CA LEU A 56 0.67 0.10 20.79
C LEU A 56 0.32 -1.32 20.32
N GLY A 57 1.33 -2.12 20.03
CA GLY A 57 1.18 -3.50 19.58
C GLY A 57 0.75 -3.64 18.13
N ASN A 58 0.64 -4.89 17.71
CA ASN A 58 0.29 -5.29 16.34
C ASN A 58 -0.72 -6.43 16.40
N GLU A 59 -1.85 -6.28 15.71
CA GLU A 59 -2.88 -7.32 15.57
C GLU A 59 -3.42 -7.79 16.95
N PRO A 60 -3.87 -6.87 17.83
CA PRO A 60 -4.32 -7.22 19.17
C PRO A 60 -5.61 -8.06 19.18
N ASP A 61 -6.35 -8.08 18.08
CA ASP A 61 -7.49 -8.96 17.82
C ASP A 61 -7.10 -10.45 17.73
N HIS A 62 -5.80 -10.76 17.65
CA HIS A 62 -5.25 -12.12 17.73
C HIS A 62 -4.63 -12.46 19.09
N TYR A 63 -4.59 -11.52 20.05
CA TYR A 63 -3.99 -11.77 21.36
C TYR A 63 -4.92 -12.63 22.24
N CYS A 64 -4.40 -13.73 22.79
CA CYS A 64 -5.15 -14.57 23.72
C CYS A 64 -5.49 -13.80 25.02
N GLY A 65 -6.73 -13.91 25.50
CA GLY A 65 -7.15 -13.39 26.81
C GLY A 65 -7.93 -12.08 26.79
N GLY A 66 -8.12 -11.45 25.63
CA GLY A 66 -8.85 -10.19 25.50
C GLY A 66 -8.03 -9.01 26.04
N TRP A 67 -7.73 -8.04 25.18
CA TRP A 67 -6.88 -6.93 25.58
C TRP A 67 -7.66 -5.72 26.07
N THR A 68 -7.35 -5.28 27.28
CA THR A 68 -7.71 -3.96 27.80
C THR A 68 -6.45 -3.10 27.81
N SER A 69 -6.15 -2.40 26.71
CA SER A 69 -5.14 -1.31 26.69
C SER A 69 -5.56 -0.10 27.54
N ALA A 70 -6.56 -0.27 28.42
CA ALA A 70 -7.10 0.78 29.24
C ALA A 70 -5.98 1.30 30.14
N ASN A 71 -5.61 2.56 29.92
CA ASN A 71 -4.68 3.37 30.71
C ASN A 71 -3.19 3.37 30.31
N TRP A 72 -2.76 2.72 29.22
CA TRP A 72 -1.36 2.86 28.75
C TRP A 72 -1.13 4.21 28.07
N THR A 73 -2.03 4.66 27.20
CA THR A 73 -1.87 5.92 26.47
C THR A 73 -1.76 7.12 27.41
N SER A 74 -2.57 7.19 28.47
CA SER A 74 -2.49 8.22 29.51
C SER A 74 -1.18 8.15 30.30
N THR A 75 -0.77 6.95 30.74
CA THR A 75 0.48 6.72 31.47
C THR A 75 1.69 7.16 30.64
N LEU A 76 1.77 6.71 29.39
CA LEU A 76 2.85 7.06 28.47
C LEU A 76 2.85 8.55 28.12
N THR A 77 1.67 9.12 27.87
CA THR A 77 1.53 10.57 27.59
C THR A 77 2.07 11.41 28.74
N LYS A 78 1.71 11.06 29.99
CA LYS A 78 2.20 11.78 31.16
C LYS A 78 3.69 11.56 31.40
N ALA A 79 4.17 10.33 31.30
CA ALA A 79 5.56 9.99 31.60
C ALA A 79 6.56 10.62 30.62
N LEU A 80 6.19 10.71 29.34
CA LEU A 80 7.07 11.17 28.26
C LEU A 80 6.68 12.54 27.69
N ASN A 81 5.68 13.20 28.28
CA ASN A 81 5.12 14.47 27.80
C ASN A 81 4.77 14.40 26.28
N LEU A 82 4.05 13.35 25.89
CA LEU A 82 3.75 13.10 24.48
C LEU A 82 2.78 14.16 23.92
N PRO A 83 2.91 14.56 22.65
CA PRO A 83 1.98 15.48 22.03
C PRO A 83 0.57 14.86 21.92
N ALA A 84 -0.45 15.71 21.98
CA ALA A 84 -1.83 15.27 21.75
C ALA A 84 -2.01 14.67 20.35
N GLY A 85 -2.90 13.68 20.22
CA GLY A 85 -3.19 13.06 18.93
C GLY A 85 -1.97 12.42 18.27
N ILE A 86 -1.19 11.65 19.03
CA ILE A 86 0.03 10.97 18.53
C ILE A 86 -0.15 9.47 18.32
N PHE A 87 -1.20 8.86 18.89
CA PHE A 87 -1.36 7.41 18.81
C PHE A 87 -2.07 6.96 17.53
N GLN A 88 -1.60 5.88 16.93
CA GLN A 88 -2.33 5.07 15.97
C GLN A 88 -3.01 3.94 16.73
N ALA A 89 -4.34 3.83 16.59
CA ALA A 89 -5.13 2.84 17.31
C ALA A 89 -5.51 1.64 16.45
N ASN A 90 -5.97 0.57 17.10
CA ASN A 90 -6.48 -0.68 16.54
C ASN A 90 -5.38 -1.60 16.00
N GLY A 91 -4.85 -1.35 14.80
CA GLY A 91 -3.87 -2.23 14.17
C GLY A 91 -4.38 -3.66 13.97
N PHE A 92 -5.69 -3.83 13.68
CA PHE A 92 -6.35 -5.14 13.63
C PHE A 92 -5.95 -5.95 12.40
N ALA A 93 -5.79 -7.27 12.56
CA ALA A 93 -5.52 -8.22 11.49
C ALA A 93 -6.76 -8.57 10.67
N GLU A 94 -7.88 -8.79 11.36
CA GLU A 94 -9.07 -9.39 10.76
C GLU A 94 -9.79 -8.43 9.82
N ASP A 95 -10.36 -9.00 8.74
CA ASP A 95 -11.24 -8.24 7.86
C ASP A 95 -12.46 -7.76 8.68
N PRO A 96 -12.98 -6.54 8.47
CA PRO A 96 -14.05 -5.96 9.29
C PRO A 96 -15.44 -6.53 8.96
N THR A 97 -15.59 -7.85 8.99
CA THR A 97 -16.86 -8.55 8.80
C THR A 97 -17.65 -8.64 10.11
N SER A 98 -18.88 -9.15 10.05
CA SER A 98 -19.70 -9.36 11.24
C SER A 98 -19.13 -10.39 12.22
N SER A 99 -18.21 -11.24 11.78
CA SER A 99 -17.54 -12.23 12.62
C SER A 99 -16.22 -11.73 13.21
N ALA A 100 -15.79 -10.52 12.85
CA ALA A 100 -14.54 -9.95 13.36
C ALA A 100 -14.66 -9.71 14.88
N PRO A 101 -13.67 -10.14 15.69
CA PRO A 101 -13.71 -9.95 17.13
C PRO A 101 -13.64 -8.46 17.51
N MET A 102 -12.96 -7.64 16.70
CA MET A 102 -12.80 -6.21 16.89
C MET A 102 -12.90 -5.48 15.55
N THR A 103 -13.53 -4.30 15.56
CA THR A 103 -13.61 -3.42 14.40
C THR A 103 -13.42 -1.97 14.85
N THR A 104 -13.06 -1.08 13.93
CA THR A 104 -12.95 0.35 14.23
C THR A 104 -14.28 0.91 14.75
N VAL A 105 -15.41 0.48 14.17
CA VAL A 105 -16.76 0.81 14.65
C VAL A 105 -16.95 0.39 16.11
N SER A 106 -16.62 -0.86 16.47
CA SER A 106 -16.86 -1.35 17.83
C SER A 106 -15.97 -0.66 18.85
N THR A 107 -14.68 -0.42 18.55
CA THR A 107 -13.79 0.28 19.48
C THR A 107 -14.15 1.75 19.69
N ILE A 108 -14.63 2.41 18.63
CA ILE A 108 -15.14 3.77 18.73
C ILE A 108 -16.34 3.82 19.68
N ASN A 109 -17.29 2.89 19.53
CA ASN A 109 -18.48 2.81 20.39
C ASN A 109 -18.11 2.51 21.85
N GLN A 110 -17.02 1.77 22.09
CA GLN A 110 -16.48 1.52 23.43
C GLN A 110 -15.75 2.74 24.03
N GLY A 111 -15.48 3.78 23.22
CA GLY A 111 -14.90 5.03 23.67
C GLY A 111 -13.37 5.09 23.60
N ILE A 112 -12.76 4.38 22.64
CA ILE A 112 -11.29 4.32 22.50
C ILE A 112 -10.63 5.71 22.35
N ASP A 113 -11.30 6.71 21.76
CA ASP A 113 -10.78 8.09 21.62
C ASP A 113 -11.38 9.09 22.62
N LYS A 114 -11.97 8.65 23.75
CA LYS A 114 -12.56 9.57 24.75
C LYS A 114 -11.56 10.59 25.31
N THR A 115 -10.26 10.28 25.27
CA THR A 115 -9.19 11.16 25.75
C THR A 115 -8.56 12.02 24.65
N GLY A 116 -8.99 11.87 23.39
CA GLY A 116 -8.51 12.66 22.26
C GLY A 116 -7.05 12.38 21.85
N VAL A 117 -6.47 11.28 22.32
CA VAL A 117 -5.05 10.92 22.09
C VAL A 117 -4.80 10.23 20.74
N ILE A 118 -5.85 9.82 20.04
CA ILE A 118 -5.74 9.10 18.77
C ILE A 118 -5.57 10.09 17.61
N LYS A 119 -4.54 9.87 16.80
CA LYS A 119 -4.28 10.57 15.55
C LYS A 119 -5.09 9.99 14.40
N LEU A 120 -5.04 8.67 14.29
CA LEU A 120 -5.70 7.88 13.25
C LEU A 120 -6.00 6.46 13.76
N PHE A 121 -7.01 5.85 13.17
CA PHE A 121 -7.27 4.42 13.32
C PHE A 121 -6.47 3.65 12.28
N ASP A 122 -6.21 2.38 12.54
CA ASP A 122 -5.53 1.49 11.60
C ASP A 122 -6.18 0.11 11.52
N GLN A 123 -6.19 -0.45 10.32
CA GLN A 123 -6.59 -1.84 10.10
C GLN A 123 -5.80 -2.45 8.97
N HIS A 124 -5.33 -3.68 9.17
CA HIS A 124 -4.59 -4.43 8.17
C HIS A 124 -5.50 -4.94 7.05
N THR A 125 -4.89 -5.27 5.91
CA THR A 125 -5.62 -5.64 4.69
C THR A 125 -4.89 -6.74 3.91
N TYR A 126 -5.40 -7.97 3.94
CA TYR A 126 -4.83 -9.12 3.24
C TYR A 126 -5.86 -9.74 2.30
N GLN A 127 -5.82 -9.36 1.02
CA GLN A 127 -6.76 -9.93 0.04
C GLN A 127 -6.45 -11.42 -0.14
N TYR A 128 -7.24 -12.27 0.52
CA TYR A 128 -7.17 -13.74 0.61
C TYR A 128 -6.19 -14.37 1.63
N SER A 129 -6.22 -13.97 2.92
CA SER A 129 -5.34 -14.48 4.00
C SER A 129 -4.80 -15.92 3.84
N THR A 130 -3.47 -16.08 3.98
CA THR A 130 -2.79 -17.40 3.94
C THR A 130 -3.14 -18.28 5.12
N CYS A 131 -3.56 -17.69 6.24
CA CYS A 131 -3.80 -18.40 7.48
C CYS A 131 -5.26 -18.90 7.56
N ASP A 132 -6.09 -18.61 6.53
CA ASP A 132 -7.38 -19.22 6.24
C ASP A 132 -7.28 -20.08 4.95
N PRO A 133 -7.37 -21.41 5.03
CA PRO A 133 -7.23 -22.29 3.87
C PRO A 133 -8.23 -22.01 2.73
N ALA A 134 -9.48 -21.66 3.06
CA ALA A 134 -10.53 -21.41 2.07
C ALA A 134 -10.30 -20.09 1.32
N ARG A 135 -9.82 -19.06 2.04
CA ARG A 135 -9.39 -17.80 1.41
C ARG A 135 -8.11 -18.00 0.61
N ASN A 136 -7.11 -18.69 1.16
CA ASN A 136 -5.84 -18.95 0.48
C ASN A 136 -6.03 -19.70 -0.85
N ALA A 137 -6.98 -20.63 -0.93
CA ALA A 137 -7.31 -21.33 -2.18
C ALA A 137 -7.80 -20.38 -3.30
N LYS A 138 -8.36 -19.21 -2.95
CA LYS A 138 -8.80 -18.17 -3.89
C LYS A 138 -7.69 -17.19 -4.28
N ALA A 139 -6.51 -17.27 -3.67
CA ALA A 139 -5.40 -16.34 -3.92
C ALA A 139 -4.67 -16.61 -5.25
N THR A 140 -5.41 -16.68 -6.35
CA THR A 140 -4.89 -16.86 -7.71
C THR A 140 -4.56 -15.52 -8.36
N LEU A 141 -3.78 -15.56 -9.44
CA LEU A 141 -3.43 -14.35 -10.18
C LEU A 141 -4.68 -13.69 -10.78
N GLU A 142 -5.59 -14.51 -11.27
CA GLU A 142 -6.89 -14.16 -11.82
C GLU A 142 -7.78 -13.44 -10.81
N ALA A 143 -7.81 -13.95 -9.57
CA ALA A 143 -8.64 -13.36 -8.53
C ALA A 143 -8.06 -12.04 -8.00
N LEU A 144 -6.72 -11.95 -7.94
CA LEU A 144 -6.02 -10.78 -7.41
C LEU A 144 -5.94 -9.65 -8.45
N VAL A 145 -5.59 -9.93 -9.71
CA VAL A 145 -5.52 -8.92 -10.76
C VAL A 145 -6.91 -8.77 -11.39
N ASN A 146 -7.85 -8.28 -10.59
CA ASN A 146 -9.24 -8.09 -10.99
C ASN A 146 -9.84 -6.91 -10.22
N HIS A 147 -10.28 -5.89 -10.96
CA HIS A 147 -10.79 -4.64 -10.37
C HIS A 147 -12.04 -4.84 -9.52
N ASP A 148 -12.99 -5.67 -9.97
CA ASP A 148 -14.23 -5.93 -9.25
C ASP A 148 -13.95 -6.66 -7.93
N ASN A 149 -13.03 -7.62 -7.92
CA ASN A 149 -12.63 -8.32 -6.70
C ASN A 149 -11.92 -7.37 -5.71
N ILE A 150 -11.01 -6.51 -6.21
CA ILE A 150 -10.31 -5.53 -5.38
C ILE A 150 -11.30 -4.53 -4.77
N THR A 151 -12.22 -3.98 -5.57
CA THR A 151 -13.21 -3.01 -5.09
C THR A 151 -14.21 -3.64 -4.13
N ALA A 152 -14.74 -4.83 -4.43
CA ALA A 152 -15.62 -5.56 -3.53
C ALA A 152 -14.95 -5.90 -2.20
N TYR A 153 -13.66 -6.24 -2.20
CA TYR A 153 -12.90 -6.48 -0.98
C TYR A 153 -12.71 -5.18 -0.19
N LEU A 154 -12.26 -4.10 -0.82
CA LEU A 154 -12.04 -2.82 -0.14
C LEU A 154 -13.34 -2.18 0.38
N ASP A 155 -14.49 -2.52 -0.20
CA ASP A 155 -15.79 -2.07 0.26
C ASP A 155 -16.12 -2.52 1.70
N LEU A 156 -15.50 -3.60 2.19
CA LEU A 156 -15.63 -4.04 3.58
C LEU A 156 -15.18 -2.96 4.59
N TRP A 157 -14.25 -2.07 4.20
CA TRP A 157 -13.76 -1.00 5.07
C TRP A 157 -14.62 0.26 5.04
N LYS A 158 -15.62 0.39 4.15
CA LYS A 158 -16.47 1.58 4.07
C LYS A 158 -17.11 1.96 5.41
N PRO A 159 -17.69 1.04 6.20
CA PRO A 159 -18.23 1.37 7.52
C PRO A 159 -17.17 1.84 8.51
N GLN A 160 -15.96 1.24 8.47
CA GLN A 160 -14.84 1.59 9.34
C GLN A 160 -14.33 3.00 9.05
N ILE A 161 -14.22 3.34 7.76
CA ILE A 161 -13.84 4.67 7.29
C ILE A 161 -14.90 5.69 7.68
N ALA A 162 -16.20 5.37 7.52
CA ALA A 162 -17.28 6.25 7.95
C ALA A 162 -17.25 6.51 9.46
N ALA A 163 -16.99 5.49 10.28
CA ALA A 163 -16.89 5.64 11.73
C ALA A 163 -15.70 6.51 12.14
N ALA A 164 -14.50 6.25 11.60
CA ALA A 164 -13.33 7.09 11.84
C ALA A 164 -13.58 8.56 11.46
N ARG A 165 -14.23 8.80 10.32
CA ARG A 165 -14.60 10.14 9.88
C ARG A 165 -15.63 10.82 10.76
N GLY A 166 -16.61 10.07 11.27
CA GLY A 166 -17.59 10.57 12.24
C GLY A 166 -16.94 11.14 13.50
N TRP A 167 -15.71 10.70 13.80
CA TRP A 167 -14.88 11.18 14.91
C TRP A 167 -13.78 12.16 14.47
N GLY A 168 -13.84 12.68 13.24
CA GLY A 168 -12.85 13.63 12.73
C GLY A 168 -11.46 13.02 12.49
N ARG A 169 -11.32 11.69 12.51
CA ARG A 169 -10.06 10.97 12.30
C ARG A 169 -10.00 10.35 10.90
N SER A 170 -8.80 9.93 10.52
CA SER A 170 -8.56 9.13 9.32
C SER A 170 -8.42 7.65 9.70
N LEU A 171 -8.62 6.76 8.72
CA LEU A 171 -8.31 5.34 8.86
C LEU A 171 -7.10 5.03 7.97
N SER A 172 -6.05 4.46 8.52
CA SER A 172 -4.97 3.85 7.75
C SER A 172 -5.38 2.43 7.37
N LEU A 173 -5.10 2.05 6.12
CA LEU A 173 -5.16 0.66 5.71
C LEU A 173 -3.73 0.16 5.55
N PHE A 174 -3.14 -0.23 6.67
CA PHE A 174 -1.76 -0.66 6.75
C PHE A 174 -1.60 -2.07 6.15
N HIS A 175 -0.38 -2.37 5.73
CA HIS A 175 0.01 -3.69 5.22
C HIS A 175 -0.89 -4.30 4.13
N PRO A 176 -1.08 -3.66 2.95
CA PRO A 176 -1.65 -4.37 1.81
C PRO A 176 -0.71 -5.50 1.40
N ARG A 177 -1.13 -6.76 1.60
CA ARG A 177 -0.31 -7.91 1.18
C ARG A 177 -1.09 -8.88 0.31
N VAL A 178 -0.33 -9.48 -0.61
CA VAL A 178 -0.78 -10.63 -1.38
C VAL A 178 -0.35 -11.89 -0.60
N PRO A 179 -1.24 -12.88 -0.41
CA PRO A 179 -0.97 -14.05 0.41
C PRO A 179 -0.14 -15.11 -0.32
N ALA A 180 -0.29 -15.25 -1.64
CA ALA A 180 0.27 -16.39 -2.36
C ALA A 180 1.73 -16.20 -2.82
N THR A 181 2.60 -17.16 -2.48
CA THR A 181 3.99 -17.28 -2.97
C THR A 181 4.14 -17.26 -4.51
N ASN A 182 3.04 -17.55 -5.21
CA ASN A 182 2.93 -17.65 -6.67
C ASN A 182 2.36 -16.40 -7.35
N VAL A 183 2.03 -15.32 -6.64
CA VAL A 183 1.59 -14.05 -7.26
C VAL A 183 2.45 -12.88 -6.78
N VAL A 184 2.95 -13.00 -5.55
CA VAL A 184 3.66 -11.95 -4.82
C VAL A 184 4.97 -11.49 -5.47
N ARG A 185 5.58 -12.30 -6.36
CA ARG A 185 6.86 -11.98 -7.01
C ARG A 185 6.70 -11.45 -8.43
N TYR A 186 5.47 -11.28 -8.92
CA TYR A 186 5.22 -11.06 -10.34
C TYR A 186 4.81 -9.63 -10.63
N MET A 187 4.86 -9.24 -11.91
CA MET A 187 4.22 -8.03 -12.41
C MET A 187 2.75 -7.92 -11.99
N GLY A 188 2.03 -9.04 -11.86
CA GLY A 188 0.65 -9.04 -11.38
C GLY A 188 0.47 -8.41 -10.00
N LYS A 189 1.48 -8.52 -9.11
CA LYS A 189 1.46 -7.77 -7.85
C LYS A 189 1.56 -6.26 -8.10
N ALA A 190 2.31 -5.81 -9.10
CA ALA A 190 2.36 -4.39 -9.47
C ALA A 190 0.98 -3.88 -9.92
N MET A 191 0.26 -4.67 -10.72
CA MET A 191 -1.11 -4.36 -11.15
C MET A 191 -2.07 -4.31 -9.96
N TRP A 192 -2.05 -5.34 -9.11
CA TRP A 192 -2.84 -5.39 -7.89
C TRP A 192 -2.57 -4.21 -6.95
N LEU A 193 -1.31 -3.86 -6.72
CA LEU A 193 -0.92 -2.71 -5.89
C LEU A 193 -1.39 -1.40 -6.51
N SER A 194 -1.22 -1.22 -7.82
CA SER A 194 -1.62 0.01 -8.52
C SER A 194 -3.12 0.25 -8.38
N ASP A 195 -3.94 -0.76 -8.62
CA ASP A 195 -5.40 -0.67 -8.47
C ASP A 195 -5.78 -0.49 -6.99
N THR A 196 -5.31 -1.38 -6.11
CA THR A 196 -5.61 -1.35 -4.67
C THR A 196 -5.27 0.00 -4.04
N ILE A 197 -4.09 0.56 -4.30
CA ILE A 197 -3.70 1.87 -3.75
C ILE A 197 -4.58 2.98 -4.34
N THR A 198 -4.85 2.94 -5.65
CA THR A 198 -5.68 3.97 -6.29
C THR A 198 -7.13 3.95 -5.79
N VAL A 199 -7.74 2.77 -5.65
CA VAL A 199 -9.09 2.60 -5.07
C VAL A 199 -9.12 3.08 -3.63
N ARG A 200 -8.10 2.78 -2.82
CA ARG A 200 -8.00 3.31 -1.44
C ARG A 200 -8.00 4.83 -1.41
N CYS A 201 -7.28 5.48 -2.33
CA CYS A 201 -7.31 6.94 -2.46
C CYS A 201 -8.72 7.48 -2.77
N LEU A 202 -9.57 6.71 -3.48
CA LEU A 202 -10.97 7.08 -3.73
C LEU A 202 -11.82 7.09 -2.47
N VAL A 203 -11.55 6.18 -1.51
CA VAL A 203 -12.33 6.07 -0.28
C VAL A 203 -11.93 7.14 0.76
N LYS A 204 -11.57 8.36 0.29
CA LYS A 204 -11.15 9.60 0.98
C LYS A 204 -10.58 9.45 2.41
N ARG A 205 -9.35 9.93 2.61
CA ARG A 205 -8.59 9.90 3.89
C ARG A 205 -8.25 8.50 4.38
N VAL A 206 -7.98 7.57 3.45
CA VAL A 206 -7.16 6.42 3.77
C VAL A 206 -5.70 6.86 3.76
N ALA A 207 -5.03 6.77 4.90
CA ALA A 207 -3.57 6.93 4.93
C ALA A 207 -2.93 5.65 4.39
N PHE A 208 -1.95 5.80 3.51
CA PHE A 208 -1.15 4.69 3.02
C PHE A 208 0.17 4.67 3.79
N VAL A 209 0.45 3.52 4.39
CA VAL A 209 1.70 3.29 5.12
C VAL A 209 2.39 2.09 4.49
N TYR A 210 3.62 2.30 4.05
CA TYR A 210 4.49 1.22 3.62
C TYR A 210 5.20 0.62 4.85
N ALA A 211 5.13 -0.71 4.97
CA ALA A 211 5.91 -1.47 5.94
C ALA A 211 6.81 -2.47 5.21
N PRO A 212 8.13 -2.22 5.14
CA PRO A 212 9.07 -3.24 4.71
C PRO A 212 9.23 -4.32 5.79
N GLY A 213 9.33 -5.60 5.39
CA GLY A 213 10.00 -6.61 6.21
C GLY A 213 9.24 -7.17 7.43
N CYS A 214 7.91 -7.22 7.41
CA CYS A 214 7.18 -7.98 8.45
C CYS A 214 6.86 -9.39 7.92
N HIS A 215 7.41 -10.42 8.57
CA HIS A 215 7.09 -11.83 8.35
C HIS A 215 5.89 -12.23 9.22
N THR A 216 4.86 -12.89 8.68
CA THR A 216 3.82 -13.54 9.51
C THR A 216 3.47 -14.95 9.02
N CYS A 217 3.01 -15.76 10.00
CA CYS A 217 2.67 -17.18 9.98
C CYS A 217 3.88 -18.17 9.85
N ALA A 218 4.48 -18.51 11.00
CA ALA A 218 5.08 -19.81 11.41
C ALA A 218 6.58 -20.20 11.28
N PRO A 219 7.42 -19.91 10.27
CA PRO A 219 8.70 -20.63 10.16
C PRO A 219 9.93 -19.98 10.84
N ILE A 220 9.82 -18.78 11.43
CA ILE A 220 10.97 -18.20 12.15
C ILE A 220 11.32 -19.00 13.40
N LEU A 221 10.34 -19.63 14.06
CA LEU A 221 10.59 -20.44 15.25
C LEU A 221 11.35 -21.75 14.96
N THR A 222 11.46 -22.18 13.70
CA THR A 222 12.08 -23.47 13.35
C THR A 222 13.35 -23.37 12.52
N THR A 223 13.65 -22.25 11.86
CA THR A 223 14.75 -22.23 10.86
C THR A 223 15.92 -21.29 11.15
N GLY A 224 15.81 -20.35 12.10
CA GLY A 224 16.94 -19.61 12.66
C GLY A 224 17.89 -18.87 11.69
N LYS A 225 17.62 -18.79 10.39
CA LYS A 225 18.65 -18.43 9.38
C LYS A 225 18.19 -17.62 8.18
N GLN A 226 17.09 -16.89 8.22
CA GLN A 226 16.70 -16.11 7.03
C GLN A 226 16.38 -14.65 7.36
N SER A 227 17.06 -13.76 6.63
CA SER A 227 16.89 -12.31 6.62
C SER A 227 15.41 -11.92 6.63
N GLY A 228 15.05 -10.92 7.46
CA GLY A 228 13.70 -10.46 7.77
C GLY A 228 12.83 -9.92 6.62
N PHE A 229 13.13 -10.22 5.36
CA PHE A 229 12.33 -9.81 4.21
C PHE A 229 11.16 -10.74 3.93
N SER A 230 10.04 -10.20 3.47
CA SER A 230 8.89 -10.97 3.02
C SER A 230 8.85 -11.10 1.50
N TRP A 231 8.10 -12.08 0.98
CA TRP A 231 7.93 -12.24 -0.47
C TRP A 231 7.37 -10.97 -1.15
N TYR A 232 6.57 -10.18 -0.43
CA TYR A 232 5.94 -8.97 -0.95
C TYR A 232 6.74 -7.69 -0.68
N ASP A 233 8.00 -7.78 -0.24
CA ASP A 233 8.81 -6.57 -0.17
C ASP A 233 9.03 -5.95 -1.56
N LEU A 234 9.19 -4.63 -1.57
CA LEU A 234 9.40 -3.87 -2.80
C LEU A 234 10.85 -3.95 -3.25
N TRP A 235 11.77 -4.26 -2.35
CA TRP A 235 13.17 -4.48 -2.64
C TRP A 235 13.78 -5.45 -1.62
N TYR A 236 14.84 -6.12 -2.06
CA TYR A 236 15.71 -6.99 -1.29
C TYR A 236 17.09 -6.35 -1.31
N PRO A 237 17.52 -5.66 -0.23
CA PRO A 237 18.75 -4.87 -0.24
C PRO A 237 20.01 -5.73 -0.04
N VAL A 238 19.86 -6.98 0.39
CA VAL A 238 20.98 -7.89 0.64
C VAL A 238 20.72 -9.24 -0.01
N GLN A 239 21.81 -9.93 -0.35
CA GLN A 239 21.72 -11.29 -0.87
C GLN A 239 21.24 -12.24 0.23
N SER A 240 20.38 -13.18 -0.14
CA SER A 240 20.00 -14.29 0.75
C SER A 240 19.71 -15.55 -0.06
N GLU A 241 19.79 -16.71 0.57
CA GLU A 241 19.39 -17.98 -0.05
C GLU A 241 17.93 -17.95 -0.52
N ARG A 242 17.05 -17.33 0.26
CA ARG A 242 15.61 -17.26 -0.03
C ARG A 242 15.27 -16.29 -1.16
N TYR A 243 15.94 -15.13 -1.22
CA TYR A 243 15.56 -14.05 -2.13
C TYR A 243 16.50 -13.89 -3.31
N GLY A 244 17.70 -14.48 -3.29
CA GLY A 244 18.71 -14.30 -4.33
C GLY A 244 19.47 -12.98 -4.19
N ALA A 245 20.02 -12.48 -5.31
CA ALA A 245 20.79 -11.24 -5.36
C ALA A 245 19.96 -10.00 -4.96
N PRO A 246 20.59 -8.94 -4.42
CA PRO A 246 19.92 -7.69 -4.11
C PRO A 246 19.22 -7.10 -5.33
N ARG A 247 17.96 -6.69 -5.18
CA ARG A 247 17.18 -6.04 -6.25
C ARG A 247 15.90 -5.39 -5.75
N ALA A 248 15.36 -4.44 -6.51
CA ALA A 248 13.94 -4.12 -6.46
C ALA A 248 13.11 -5.28 -7.03
N SER A 249 11.95 -5.52 -6.40
CA SER A 249 10.95 -6.48 -6.87
C SER A 249 10.21 -5.91 -8.10
N PRO A 250 9.69 -6.75 -9.02
CA PRO A 250 8.88 -6.29 -10.15
C PRO A 250 7.71 -5.39 -9.74
N SER A 251 7.21 -5.52 -8.51
CA SER A 251 6.14 -4.66 -7.98
C SER A 251 6.54 -3.21 -7.72
N TYR A 252 7.83 -2.87 -7.74
CA TYR A 252 8.32 -1.53 -7.41
C TYR A 252 7.74 -0.46 -8.37
N VAL A 253 7.56 -0.79 -9.66
CA VAL A 253 7.01 0.14 -10.66
C VAL A 253 5.59 0.60 -10.34
N ALA A 254 4.82 -0.14 -9.54
CA ALA A 254 3.51 0.32 -9.06
C ALA A 254 3.63 1.59 -8.22
N TYR A 255 4.68 1.71 -7.41
CA TYR A 255 4.89 2.90 -6.58
C TYR A 255 5.34 4.09 -7.41
N LEU A 256 6.07 3.87 -8.50
CA LEU A 256 6.40 4.92 -9.46
C LEU A 256 5.14 5.45 -10.15
N LEU A 257 4.26 4.55 -10.58
CA LEU A 257 2.95 4.90 -11.13
C LEU A 257 2.14 5.73 -10.13
N ILE A 258 1.99 5.25 -8.90
CA ILE A 258 1.23 5.96 -7.86
C ILE A 258 1.85 7.32 -7.53
N ALA A 259 3.18 7.40 -7.40
CA ALA A 259 3.88 8.65 -7.10
C ALA A 259 3.68 9.70 -8.20
N GLU A 260 3.73 9.30 -9.48
CA GLU A 260 3.43 10.20 -10.59
C GLU A 260 1.95 10.56 -10.70
N ALA A 261 1.06 9.60 -10.46
CA ALA A 261 -0.39 9.81 -10.50
C ALA A 261 -0.86 10.79 -9.42
N VAL A 262 -0.45 10.58 -8.17
CA VAL A 262 -0.82 11.43 -7.03
C VAL A 262 -0.04 12.74 -7.05
N GLY A 263 1.22 12.76 -7.48
CA GLY A 263 2.04 13.97 -7.51
C GLY A 263 2.49 14.46 -6.12
N LYS A 264 3.12 15.63 -6.09
CA LYS A 264 3.80 16.18 -4.89
C LYS A 264 2.98 17.25 -4.15
N SER A 265 1.80 17.61 -4.64
CA SER A 265 1.06 18.78 -4.15
C SER A 265 0.36 18.59 -2.81
N GLY A 266 0.19 17.34 -2.36
CA GLY A 266 -0.63 16.99 -1.20
C GLY A 266 -2.12 17.31 -1.37
N SER A 267 -2.55 17.76 -2.57
CA SER A 267 -3.90 18.29 -2.81
C SER A 267 -4.65 17.55 -3.94
N SER A 268 -4.10 16.42 -4.38
CA SER A 268 -4.68 15.63 -5.46
C SER A 268 -5.99 14.98 -5.04
N ARG A 269 -6.94 14.97 -5.97
CA ARG A 269 -8.26 14.34 -5.83
C ARG A 269 -8.42 13.32 -6.93
N LEU A 270 -8.96 12.15 -6.60
CA LEU A 270 -9.10 11.04 -7.52
C LEU A 270 -10.58 10.63 -7.64
N ALA A 271 -10.99 10.19 -8.83
CA ALA A 271 -12.29 9.55 -9.08
C ALA A 271 -12.12 8.39 -10.06
N LEU A 272 -12.90 7.31 -9.87
CA LEU A 272 -13.05 6.28 -10.88
C LEU A 272 -13.92 6.84 -12.03
N ILE A 273 -13.47 6.68 -13.27
CA ILE A 273 -14.27 6.93 -14.46
C ILE A 273 -15.13 5.68 -14.69
N ARG A 274 -16.44 5.84 -14.49
CA ARG A 274 -17.44 4.81 -14.80
C ARG A 274 -18.05 5.12 -16.16
N ASP A 275 -17.62 4.39 -17.17
CA ASP A 275 -18.12 4.52 -18.54
C ASP A 275 -18.50 3.12 -19.03
N SER A 276 -19.78 2.90 -19.29
CA SER A 276 -20.31 1.59 -19.68
C SER A 276 -19.83 1.13 -21.06
N SER A 277 -19.21 2.02 -21.85
CA SER A 277 -18.58 1.65 -23.12
C SER A 277 -17.19 1.03 -22.94
N LEU A 278 -16.57 1.19 -21.77
CA LEU A 278 -15.28 0.58 -21.48
C LEU A 278 -15.44 -0.90 -21.07
N PRO A 279 -14.53 -1.79 -21.46
CA PRO A 279 -14.51 -3.16 -20.97
C PRO A 279 -14.40 -3.22 -19.44
N SER A 280 -15.05 -4.19 -18.81
CA SER A 280 -14.98 -4.41 -17.35
C SER A 280 -13.59 -4.76 -16.84
N THR A 281 -12.68 -5.16 -17.73
CA THR A 281 -11.27 -5.40 -17.42
C THR A 281 -10.46 -4.12 -17.28
N LEU A 282 -11.00 -2.94 -17.60
CA LEU A 282 -10.33 -1.67 -17.40
C LEU A 282 -10.71 -1.01 -16.08
N ALA A 283 -9.69 -0.56 -15.35
CA ALA A 283 -9.86 0.41 -14.28
C ALA A 283 -9.27 1.76 -14.71
N VAL A 284 -10.12 2.79 -14.79
CA VAL A 284 -9.74 4.13 -15.28
C VAL A 284 -9.97 5.15 -14.18
N TYR A 285 -8.93 5.91 -13.83
CA TYR A 285 -9.00 6.91 -12.76
C TYR A 285 -8.63 8.28 -13.31
N ALA A 286 -9.47 9.27 -12.99
CA ALA A 286 -9.18 10.67 -13.21
C ALA A 286 -8.54 11.27 -11.96
N ILE A 287 -7.47 12.03 -12.13
CA ILE A 287 -6.78 12.75 -11.05
C ILE A 287 -6.78 14.24 -11.35
N TRP A 288 -7.28 15.03 -10.40
CA TRP A 288 -7.20 16.49 -10.37
C TRP A 288 -6.13 16.90 -9.38
N ASP A 289 -5.25 17.79 -9.80
CA ASP A 289 -4.17 18.32 -8.97
C ASP A 289 -4.03 19.82 -9.28
N PRO A 290 -4.56 20.71 -8.42
CA PRO A 290 -4.57 22.15 -8.68
C PRO A 290 -3.20 22.76 -8.94
N SER A 291 -2.12 22.15 -8.41
CA SER A 291 -0.74 22.59 -8.64
C SER A 291 -0.24 22.28 -10.06
N SER A 292 -0.79 21.23 -10.68
CA SER A 292 -0.41 20.78 -12.03
C SER A 292 -1.39 21.31 -13.08
N ARG A 293 -2.67 21.41 -12.72
CA ARG A 293 -3.75 21.88 -13.58
C ARG A 293 -4.90 22.42 -12.73
N THR A 294 -5.20 23.71 -12.88
CA THR A 294 -6.25 24.41 -12.13
C THR A 294 -7.66 24.08 -12.60
N ASP A 295 -7.82 23.78 -13.89
CA ASP A 295 -9.11 23.46 -14.52
C ASP A 295 -9.03 22.17 -15.35
N GLY A 296 -9.80 21.16 -14.91
CA GLY A 296 -9.89 19.83 -15.53
C GLY A 296 -8.91 18.78 -14.97
N ILE A 297 -8.91 17.62 -15.62
CA ILE A 297 -8.15 16.43 -15.19
C ILE A 297 -6.65 16.66 -15.45
N ALA A 298 -5.83 16.57 -14.40
CA ALA A 298 -4.38 16.71 -14.50
C ALA A 298 -3.74 15.44 -15.08
N ARG A 299 -4.23 14.26 -14.66
CA ARG A 299 -3.68 12.95 -15.04
C ARG A 299 -4.79 11.91 -15.15
N ILE A 300 -4.60 10.91 -15.99
CA ILE A 300 -5.46 9.73 -16.07
C ILE A 300 -4.58 8.50 -15.87
N VAL A 301 -5.00 7.61 -14.98
CA VAL A 301 -4.41 6.27 -14.83
C VAL A 301 -5.35 5.28 -15.51
N ILE A 302 -4.81 4.44 -16.39
CA ILE A 302 -5.57 3.33 -17.00
C ILE A 302 -4.84 2.03 -16.71
N LEU A 303 -5.51 1.12 -16.03
CA LEU A 303 -5.03 -0.22 -15.75
C LEU A 303 -5.85 -1.20 -16.58
N ASN A 304 -5.19 -1.93 -17.47
CA ASN A 304 -5.79 -3.07 -18.15
C ASN A 304 -5.54 -4.31 -17.31
N MET A 305 -6.58 -4.77 -16.61
CA MET A 305 -6.54 -5.90 -15.68
C MET A 305 -6.71 -7.24 -16.38
N SER A 306 -6.78 -7.28 -17.72
CA SER A 306 -6.76 -8.52 -18.48
C SER A 306 -5.44 -9.26 -18.29
N LEU A 307 -5.51 -10.58 -18.10
CA LEU A 307 -4.34 -11.40 -17.81
C LEU A 307 -3.66 -11.83 -19.11
N ARG A 308 -2.54 -11.20 -19.44
CA ARG A 308 -1.67 -11.69 -20.52
C ARG A 308 -0.49 -12.48 -19.96
N ARG A 309 -0.40 -13.74 -20.37
CA ARG A 309 0.73 -14.63 -20.08
C ARG A 309 1.93 -14.35 -20.99
N GLN A 310 3.11 -14.61 -20.49
CA GLN A 310 4.36 -14.54 -21.23
C GLN A 310 4.33 -15.52 -22.42
N ASN A 311 4.89 -15.12 -23.55
CA ASN A 311 4.95 -15.89 -24.80
C ASN A 311 3.59 -16.22 -25.45
N VAL A 312 2.49 -15.66 -24.95
CA VAL A 312 1.22 -15.65 -25.69
C VAL A 312 1.18 -14.40 -26.57
N ALA A 313 0.93 -14.59 -27.86
CA ALA A 313 0.78 -13.49 -28.81
C ALA A 313 -0.33 -12.53 -28.33
N ALA A 314 -0.19 -11.24 -28.66
CA ALA A 314 -1.29 -10.31 -28.43
C ALA A 314 -2.43 -10.76 -29.35
N ASP A 315 -3.55 -11.20 -28.79
CA ASP A 315 -4.79 -11.13 -29.55
C ASP A 315 -5.24 -9.65 -29.58
N GLU A 316 -6.04 -9.28 -30.57
CA GLU A 316 -6.70 -7.96 -30.56
C GLU A 316 -7.65 -7.84 -29.37
N ALA A 317 -8.14 -8.96 -28.83
CA ALA A 317 -9.11 -8.99 -27.73
C ALA A 317 -8.56 -8.50 -26.38
N LEU A 318 -7.25 -8.60 -26.13
CA LEU A 318 -6.61 -8.09 -24.92
C LEU A 318 -6.12 -6.63 -25.06
N THR A 319 -6.18 -6.08 -26.26
CA THR A 319 -5.88 -4.67 -26.56
C THR A 319 -7.14 -3.84 -26.49
N VAL A 320 -7.14 -2.81 -25.64
CA VAL A 320 -8.29 -1.90 -25.53
C VAL A 320 -7.92 -0.51 -26.03
N THR A 321 -8.75 0.07 -26.89
CA THR A 321 -8.60 1.48 -27.28
C THR A 321 -9.49 2.33 -26.39
N VAL A 322 -8.88 3.29 -25.69
CA VAL A 322 -9.61 4.25 -24.84
C VAL A 322 -9.55 5.63 -25.47
N ASP A 323 -10.71 6.16 -25.84
CA ASP A 323 -10.81 7.56 -26.27
C ASP A 323 -10.75 8.49 -25.04
N VAL A 324 -9.65 9.25 -24.93
CA VAL A 324 -9.48 10.27 -23.88
C VAL A 324 -9.81 11.68 -24.36
N SER A 325 -10.35 11.81 -25.58
CA SER A 325 -10.60 13.08 -26.25
C SER A 325 -11.40 14.08 -25.45
N LYS A 326 -12.42 13.57 -24.75
CA LYS A 326 -13.34 14.33 -23.91
C LYS A 326 -12.68 14.93 -22.66
N TYR A 327 -11.51 14.43 -22.27
CA TYR A 327 -10.76 14.89 -21.09
C TYR A 327 -9.63 15.86 -21.44
N LEU A 328 -9.29 15.97 -22.73
CA LEU A 328 -8.26 16.88 -23.21
C LEU A 328 -8.85 18.27 -23.47
N ARG A 329 -8.15 19.31 -23.02
CA ARG A 329 -8.54 20.69 -23.32
C ARG A 329 -8.34 20.97 -24.80
N ARG A 330 -9.35 21.58 -25.43
CA ARG A 330 -9.28 21.99 -26.84
C ARG A 330 -8.10 22.93 -27.05
N GLY A 331 -7.27 22.65 -28.05
CA GLY A 331 -6.07 23.44 -28.37
C GLY A 331 -4.88 23.25 -27.44
N SER A 332 -4.94 22.33 -26.47
CA SER A 332 -3.77 21.97 -25.64
C SER A 332 -2.79 21.07 -26.40
N PRO A 333 -1.49 21.09 -26.04
CA PRO A 333 -0.51 20.17 -26.60
C PRO A 333 -0.94 18.71 -26.38
N ALA A 334 -0.47 17.83 -27.27
CA ALA A 334 -0.69 16.40 -27.18
C ALA A 334 -0.41 15.87 -25.77
N ALA A 335 -1.34 15.08 -25.22
CA ALA A 335 -1.15 14.44 -23.94
C ALA A 335 0.08 13.52 -23.99
N LYS A 336 0.80 13.48 -22.87
CA LYS A 336 1.98 12.63 -22.69
C LYS A 336 1.55 11.32 -22.04
N VAL A 337 2.12 10.21 -22.51
CA VAL A 337 1.84 8.88 -21.98
C VAL A 337 3.13 8.21 -21.55
N LYS A 338 3.13 7.68 -20.33
CA LYS A 338 4.14 6.77 -19.79
C LYS A 338 3.47 5.42 -19.54
N ARG A 339 4.20 4.33 -19.74
CA ARG A 339 3.65 2.98 -19.62
C ARG A 339 4.36 2.18 -18.55
N MET A 340 3.58 1.43 -17.77
CA MET A 340 4.06 0.35 -16.94
C MET A 340 3.95 -0.94 -17.75
N THR A 341 5.07 -1.62 -18.03
CA THR A 341 5.14 -2.76 -18.97
C THR A 341 5.95 -3.92 -18.41
N SER A 342 5.71 -5.12 -18.93
CA SER A 342 6.41 -6.34 -18.54
C SER A 342 6.35 -7.40 -19.64
N PRO A 343 7.13 -8.50 -19.55
CA PRO A 343 6.99 -9.69 -20.40
C PRO A 343 5.70 -10.51 -20.26
N GLY A 344 4.89 -10.22 -19.24
CA GLY A 344 3.69 -10.98 -18.91
C GLY A 344 3.34 -10.78 -17.43
N VAL A 345 2.08 -11.03 -17.08
CA VAL A 345 1.58 -10.78 -15.72
C VAL A 345 2.29 -11.64 -14.66
N GLU A 346 2.83 -12.80 -15.04
CA GLU A 346 3.65 -13.67 -14.18
C GLU A 346 5.15 -13.38 -14.18
N SER A 347 5.62 -12.33 -14.88
CA SER A 347 7.05 -12.05 -14.99
C SER A 347 7.67 -11.72 -13.63
N LYS A 348 8.74 -12.44 -13.29
CA LYS A 348 9.62 -12.22 -12.12
C LYS A 348 10.83 -11.35 -12.44
N ASP A 349 11.02 -11.01 -13.72
CA ASP A 349 12.23 -10.40 -14.23
C ASP A 349 12.18 -8.88 -14.02
N SER A 350 12.79 -8.41 -12.93
CA SER A 350 12.85 -6.99 -12.58
C SER A 350 13.57 -6.13 -13.62
N ASP A 351 14.43 -6.71 -14.47
CA ASP A 351 15.13 -5.97 -15.53
C ASP A 351 14.23 -5.71 -16.74
N ARG A 352 13.17 -6.52 -16.90
CA ARG A 352 12.21 -6.40 -18.01
C ARG A 352 10.87 -5.80 -17.60
N VAL A 353 10.62 -5.64 -16.30
CA VAL A 353 9.49 -4.85 -15.81
C VAL A 353 9.90 -3.39 -15.72
N THR A 354 9.19 -2.53 -16.46
CA THR A 354 9.61 -1.14 -16.65
C THR A 354 8.51 -0.13 -16.36
N TRP A 355 8.91 1.04 -15.88
CA TRP A 355 8.11 2.25 -15.86
C TRP A 355 8.71 3.24 -16.86
N ALA A 356 7.89 3.72 -17.82
CA ALA A 356 8.33 4.60 -18.89
C ALA A 356 9.59 4.10 -19.63
N GLY A 357 9.66 2.80 -19.91
CA GLY A 357 10.80 2.19 -20.60
C GLY A 357 12.06 1.96 -19.74
N GLN A 358 12.04 2.34 -18.47
CA GLN A 358 13.17 2.14 -17.55
C GLN A 358 12.91 1.01 -16.55
N SER A 359 13.89 0.14 -16.34
CA SER A 359 13.87 -0.85 -15.25
C SER A 359 14.52 -0.26 -13.99
N TYR A 360 14.19 -0.81 -12.83
CA TYR A 360 14.64 -0.31 -11.52
C TYR A 360 15.20 -1.43 -10.63
N SER A 361 15.61 -2.55 -11.22
CA SER A 361 16.13 -3.72 -10.50
C SER A 361 17.27 -3.36 -9.55
N ALA A 362 18.17 -2.46 -9.93
CA ALA A 362 19.28 -1.99 -9.10
C ALA A 362 18.90 -0.86 -8.11
N GLY A 363 17.62 -0.49 -8.01
CA GLY A 363 17.15 0.66 -7.22
C GLY A 363 17.37 2.02 -7.89
N VAL A 364 17.97 2.04 -9.09
CA VAL A 364 18.17 3.22 -9.94
C VAL A 364 17.60 2.93 -11.34
N PRO A 365 17.15 3.96 -12.08
CA PRO A 365 16.64 3.76 -13.43
C PRO A 365 17.74 3.26 -14.38
N VAL A 366 17.44 2.21 -15.14
CA VAL A 366 18.28 1.68 -16.22
C VAL A 366 17.48 1.71 -17.52
N GLY A 367 18.07 2.22 -18.59
CA GLY A 367 17.41 2.44 -19.89
C GLY A 367 16.96 3.88 -20.11
N ALA A 368 16.43 4.16 -21.31
CA ALA A 368 15.96 5.49 -21.68
C ALA A 368 14.51 5.70 -21.23
N GLU A 369 14.21 6.90 -20.72
CA GLU A 369 12.83 7.29 -20.45
C GLU A 369 12.05 7.46 -21.75
N VAL A 370 10.92 6.76 -21.87
CA VAL A 370 10.02 6.79 -23.01
C VAL A 370 8.74 7.52 -22.61
N VAL A 371 8.51 8.67 -23.26
CA VAL A 371 7.29 9.47 -23.13
C VAL A 371 6.64 9.64 -24.49
N GLU A 372 5.53 8.93 -24.70
CA GLU A 372 4.75 9.00 -25.92
C GLU A 372 3.91 10.28 -25.98
N ARG A 373 3.60 10.75 -27.19
CA ARG A 373 2.64 11.84 -27.43
C ARG A 373 1.42 11.28 -28.16
N LEU A 374 0.22 11.55 -27.63
CA LEU A 374 -1.01 11.19 -28.33
C LEU A 374 -1.21 12.09 -29.57
N ASN A 375 -1.14 11.51 -30.77
CA ASN A 375 -1.35 12.25 -32.02
C ASN A 375 -2.83 12.71 -32.18
N ALA A 376 -3.04 13.66 -33.09
CA ALA A 376 -4.34 14.27 -33.40
C ALA A 376 -5.36 13.19 -33.81
N GLY A 377 -6.18 12.78 -32.84
CA GLY A 377 -7.00 11.58 -32.87
C GLY A 377 -7.36 11.09 -31.45
N ARG A 378 -6.66 11.58 -30.42
CA ARG A 378 -7.02 11.60 -28.98
C ARG A 378 -7.40 10.25 -28.33
N SER A 379 -7.26 9.14 -29.04
CA SER A 379 -7.37 7.78 -28.52
C SER A 379 -6.02 7.24 -28.04
N MET A 380 -6.04 6.45 -26.98
CA MET A 380 -4.89 5.75 -26.43
C MET A 380 -5.11 4.24 -26.51
N PHE A 381 -4.15 3.53 -27.09
CA PHE A 381 -4.11 2.07 -27.04
C PHE A 381 -3.58 1.63 -25.67
N VAL A 382 -4.38 0.86 -24.95
CA VAL A 382 -4.05 0.24 -23.67
C VAL A 382 -3.95 -1.26 -23.88
N GLU A 383 -2.74 -1.60 -24.20
CA GLU A 383 -2.14 -2.91 -24.12
C GLU A 383 -2.34 -3.65 -22.80
N ALA A 384 -2.87 -4.87 -22.77
CA ALA A 384 -2.28 -5.87 -21.88
C ALA A 384 -0.89 -6.20 -22.45
N LYS A 385 0.03 -5.23 -22.48
CA LYS A 385 1.20 -5.27 -23.38
C LYS A 385 2.45 -5.81 -22.71
N VAL A 386 3.07 -6.69 -23.48
CA VAL A 386 4.50 -6.98 -23.51
C VAL A 386 5.04 -6.35 -24.80
N CYS A 387 6.14 -5.61 -24.70
CA CYS A 387 7.01 -5.33 -25.84
C CYS A 387 8.00 -6.47 -26.01
#